data_AF-A0A0Q4GRA9-F1
#
_entry.id   AF-A0A0Q4GRA9-F1
#
_cell.length_a   1.000
_cell.length_b   1.000
_cell.length_c   1.000
_cell.angle_alpha   90.00
_cell.angle_beta   90.00
_cell.angle_gamma   90.00
#
_symmetry.space_group_name_H-M   'P 1'
#
loop_
_entity.id
_entity.type
_entity.pdbx_description
1 polymer ?
#
loop_
_entity_poly.entity_id
_entity_poly.type
_entity_poly.pdbx_seq_one_letter_code
_entity_poly.pdbx_strand_id
1 'polypeptide(L)'
;MPRHRLTPWTPGTLDIHHIHTGRGNATFIVAPDGTTILIDAGDLDPKGIEVANAPLKLAPAVPDAGLRPGQWIARYIRQTAPRDHRRIDYAILTHFHADHVGAVVAASPWSATRAYRLSGITDVGDVLPIGTLVDRFQPGDPAPRDDAGIRNYAAFARYLHDHRGTRLSPLAIGRTDQITLGAPAAYPTFKLLGIKAGVCIMDGYGGVTTAFDPARAIGKDGNPQENPLSIALRLSYGRFDYYTGGDNTGLDEPYAPDTIDTESAIAPLVGPVDAMALDHHGNRDGTNSGLLAKLQPRVMVEQVYTTDQPGGEVVHRIASPALWPGPRDLFATHVFDATRVALGPVLDRTVTGEGGHVLIRVAPDGDSYRVLLLDARAQAPTVLGCFGPYLSR
;
A
#
# COMPACT_ATOMS: atom_id res chain seq x y z
N MET A 1 -7.01 3.59 -28.40
CA MET A 1 -5.73 4.33 -28.37
C MET A 1 -4.61 3.34 -28.67
N PRO A 2 -3.62 3.66 -29.54
CA PRO A 2 -2.48 2.78 -29.75
C PRO A 2 -1.68 2.63 -28.45
N ARG A 3 -1.38 1.37 -28.07
CA ARG A 3 -0.54 1.04 -26.92
C ARG A 3 0.85 1.64 -27.15
N HIS A 4 1.29 2.52 -26.25
CA HIS A 4 2.61 3.11 -26.30
C HIS A 4 3.35 2.82 -24.99
N ARG A 5 4.68 2.84 -25.05
CA ARG A 5 5.52 2.66 -23.86
C ARG A 5 5.29 3.82 -22.90
N LEU A 6 5.33 3.52 -21.60
CA LEU A 6 5.34 4.54 -20.55
C LEU A 6 6.52 5.48 -20.78
N THR A 7 6.26 6.78 -20.75
CA THR A 7 7.34 7.77 -20.73
C THR A 7 8.10 7.65 -19.41
N PRO A 8 9.44 7.58 -19.43
CA PRO A 8 10.23 7.49 -18.20
C PRO A 8 9.92 8.65 -17.24
N TRP A 9 10.08 8.39 -15.95
CA TRP A 9 10.10 9.44 -14.94
C TRP A 9 11.17 10.49 -15.27
N THR A 10 10.91 11.76 -14.92
CA THR A 10 11.83 12.88 -15.08
C THR A 10 11.93 13.69 -13.78
N PRO A 11 13.09 14.29 -13.46
CA PRO A 11 13.24 15.15 -12.28
C PRO A 11 12.13 16.18 -12.14
N GLY A 12 11.66 16.39 -10.91
CA GLY A 12 10.50 17.20 -10.57
C GLY A 12 9.16 16.46 -10.62
N THR A 13 9.07 15.32 -11.30
CA THR A 13 7.83 14.52 -11.32
C THR A 13 7.74 13.66 -10.06
N LEU A 14 6.55 13.45 -9.52
CA LEU A 14 6.31 12.41 -8.51
C LEU A 14 5.51 11.27 -9.15
N ASP A 15 6.03 10.05 -9.09
CA ASP A 15 5.32 8.85 -9.55
C ASP A 15 4.96 7.96 -8.36
N ILE A 16 3.70 7.53 -8.28
CA ILE A 16 3.19 6.55 -7.30
C ILE A 16 2.63 5.36 -8.09
N HIS A 17 3.35 4.24 -8.07
CA HIS A 17 3.01 3.02 -8.80
C HIS A 17 2.43 1.96 -7.87
N HIS A 18 1.15 1.63 -8.05
CA HIS A 18 0.52 0.46 -7.45
C HIS A 18 0.72 -0.77 -8.33
N ILE A 19 1.54 -1.71 -7.86
CA ILE A 19 2.05 -2.83 -8.65
C ILE A 19 1.14 -4.05 -8.50
N HIS A 20 0.34 -4.33 -9.52
CA HIS A 20 -0.43 -5.57 -9.60
C HIS A 20 0.44 -6.83 -9.84
N THR A 21 0.51 -7.71 -8.83
CA THR A 21 1.00 -9.09 -8.95
C THR A 21 -0.09 -10.16 -8.74
N GLY A 22 -1.26 -9.72 -8.25
CA GLY A 22 -2.38 -10.59 -7.83
C GLY A 22 -2.18 -11.24 -6.46
N ARG A 23 -1.24 -10.74 -5.65
CA ARG A 23 -0.79 -11.41 -4.41
C ARG A 23 -0.71 -10.50 -3.18
N GLY A 24 -1.22 -9.27 -3.26
CA GLY A 24 -1.24 -8.32 -2.15
C GLY A 24 -0.87 -6.91 -2.59
N ASN A 25 -0.48 -6.08 -1.62
CA ASN A 25 -0.12 -4.68 -1.80
C ASN A 25 1.36 -4.51 -2.16
N ALA A 26 1.63 -3.59 -3.07
CA ALA A 26 2.97 -3.13 -3.39
C ALA A 26 2.89 -1.75 -4.05
N THR A 27 3.32 -0.71 -3.34
CA THR A 27 3.33 0.66 -3.85
C THR A 27 4.75 1.17 -3.95
N PHE A 28 5.22 1.44 -5.17
CA PHE A 28 6.53 2.01 -5.43
C PHE A 28 6.43 3.49 -5.79
N ILE A 29 7.13 4.34 -5.06
CA ILE A 29 7.13 5.78 -5.23
C ILE A 29 8.51 6.23 -5.71
N VAL A 30 8.52 7.07 -6.76
CA VAL A 30 9.70 7.85 -7.18
C VAL A 30 9.42 9.31 -6.90
N ALA A 31 10.10 9.85 -5.89
CA ALA A 31 9.94 11.23 -5.46
C ALA A 31 10.56 12.22 -6.47
N PRO A 32 10.28 13.54 -6.36
CA PRO A 32 10.72 14.54 -7.34
C PRO A 32 12.24 14.61 -7.60
N ASP A 33 13.08 14.22 -6.65
CA ASP A 33 14.53 14.19 -6.81
C ASP A 33 15.08 12.81 -7.22
N GLY A 34 14.21 11.82 -7.41
CA GLY A 34 14.57 10.43 -7.69
C GLY A 34 14.72 9.53 -6.46
N THR A 35 14.52 10.05 -5.24
CA THR A 35 14.44 9.23 -4.01
C THR A 35 13.34 8.19 -4.15
N THR A 36 13.63 6.96 -3.75
CA THR A 36 12.73 5.82 -3.97
C THR A 36 12.17 5.23 -2.68
N ILE A 37 10.87 4.95 -2.68
CA ILE A 37 10.15 4.39 -1.53
C ILE A 37 9.35 3.18 -2.01
N LEU A 38 9.46 2.05 -1.32
CA LEU A 38 8.60 0.89 -1.51
C LEU A 38 7.74 0.70 -0.26
N ILE A 39 6.42 0.77 -0.40
CA ILE A 39 5.46 0.49 0.65
C ILE A 39 4.87 -0.89 0.37
N ASP A 40 5.20 -1.84 1.25
CA ASP A 40 4.87 -3.26 1.14
C ASP A 40 5.38 -3.97 -0.12
N ALA A 41 5.38 -5.29 -0.09
CA ALA A 41 5.67 -6.17 -1.21
C ALA A 41 5.00 -7.53 -0.97
N GLY A 42 3.69 -7.58 -1.15
CA GLY A 42 2.86 -8.74 -0.90
C GLY A 42 3.19 -9.97 -1.74
N ASP A 43 3.08 -11.14 -1.10
CA ASP A 43 3.26 -12.45 -1.73
C ASP A 43 2.46 -13.51 -0.96
N LEU A 44 1.13 -13.49 -1.12
CA LEU A 44 0.24 -14.49 -0.53
C LEU A 44 0.51 -15.89 -1.08
N ASP A 45 0.51 -16.90 -0.19
CA ASP A 45 0.44 -18.31 -0.60
C ASP A 45 -0.96 -18.63 -1.12
N PRO A 46 -1.12 -18.97 -2.41
CA PRO A 46 -2.44 -19.21 -2.97
C PRO A 46 -3.17 -20.38 -2.32
N LYS A 47 -2.43 -21.44 -1.96
CA LYS A 47 -3.03 -22.67 -1.44
C LYS A 47 -3.58 -22.48 -0.02
N GLY A 48 -2.80 -21.82 0.84
CA GLY A 48 -3.23 -21.54 2.21
C GLY A 48 -4.52 -20.71 2.25
N ILE A 49 -4.57 -19.63 1.46
CA ILE A 49 -5.72 -18.72 1.44
C ILE A 49 -6.96 -19.37 0.81
N GLU A 50 -6.86 -20.03 -0.34
CA GLU A 50 -8.04 -20.64 -0.98
C GLU A 50 -8.68 -21.74 -0.13
N VAL A 51 -7.89 -22.46 0.67
CA VAL A 51 -8.41 -23.46 1.61
C VAL A 51 -9.06 -22.79 2.83
N ALA A 52 -8.41 -21.78 3.41
CA ALA A 52 -8.91 -21.09 4.59
C ALA A 52 -10.19 -20.29 4.31
N ASN A 53 -10.30 -19.72 3.10
CA ASN A 53 -11.34 -18.76 2.73
C ASN A 53 -12.33 -19.30 1.69
N ALA A 54 -12.39 -20.62 1.51
CA ALA A 54 -13.35 -21.22 0.56
C ALA A 54 -14.79 -20.72 0.85
N PRO A 55 -15.57 -20.31 -0.18
CA PRO A 55 -15.34 -20.51 -1.62
C PRO A 55 -14.63 -19.36 -2.36
N LEU A 56 -14.06 -18.38 -1.65
CA LEU A 56 -13.39 -17.21 -2.25
C LEU A 56 -12.26 -17.64 -3.20
N LYS A 57 -12.02 -16.82 -4.23
CA LYS A 57 -10.98 -17.06 -5.25
C LYS A 57 -9.95 -15.97 -5.22
N LEU A 58 -8.70 -16.36 -5.45
CA LEU A 58 -7.60 -15.41 -5.57
C LEU A 58 -7.43 -14.92 -7.00
N ALA A 59 -6.85 -13.74 -7.12
CA ALA A 59 -6.46 -13.18 -8.38
C ALA A 59 -5.42 -14.11 -9.04
N PRO A 60 -5.39 -14.19 -10.38
CA PRO A 60 -4.33 -14.92 -11.06
C PRO A 60 -2.97 -14.29 -10.73
N ALA A 61 -1.90 -15.07 -10.82
CA ALA A 61 -0.55 -14.51 -10.81
C ALA A 61 -0.37 -13.60 -12.03
N VAL A 62 0.13 -12.38 -11.83
CA VAL A 62 0.33 -11.38 -12.88
C VAL A 62 1.78 -10.88 -12.85
N PRO A 63 2.49 -10.78 -14.00
CA PRO A 63 2.12 -11.20 -15.37
C PRO A 63 1.70 -12.67 -15.54
N ASP A 64 2.39 -13.56 -14.85
CA ASP A 64 2.21 -15.01 -14.86
C ASP A 64 2.94 -15.64 -13.64
N ALA A 65 2.89 -16.97 -13.52
CA ALA A 65 3.52 -17.72 -12.43
C ALA A 65 4.99 -18.11 -12.69
N GLY A 66 5.63 -17.59 -13.74
CA GLY A 66 7.00 -17.89 -14.13
C GLY A 66 8.06 -17.26 -13.22
N LEU A 67 7.71 -16.19 -12.50
CA LEU A 67 8.50 -15.62 -11.41
C LEU A 67 7.65 -15.48 -10.14
N ARG A 68 8.31 -15.41 -8.99
CA ARG A 68 7.64 -15.06 -7.73
C ARG A 68 7.22 -13.58 -7.72
N PRO A 69 6.17 -13.20 -6.98
CA PRO A 69 5.70 -11.81 -6.87
C PRO A 69 6.80 -10.80 -6.54
N GLY A 70 7.68 -11.09 -5.57
CA GLY A 70 8.79 -10.21 -5.24
C GLY A 70 9.78 -9.99 -6.40
N GLN A 71 10.01 -11.00 -7.22
CA GLN A 71 10.81 -10.85 -8.44
C GLN A 71 10.11 -10.00 -9.51
N TRP A 72 8.79 -10.13 -9.66
CA TRP A 72 8.01 -9.28 -10.56
C TRP A 72 8.02 -7.82 -10.10
N ILE A 73 7.87 -7.57 -8.80
CA ILE A 73 8.00 -6.24 -8.19
C ILE A 73 9.38 -5.66 -8.48
N ALA A 74 10.46 -6.39 -8.16
CA ALA A 74 11.83 -5.94 -8.39
C ALA A 74 12.13 -5.68 -9.88
N ARG A 75 11.58 -6.51 -10.78
CA ARG A 75 11.69 -6.31 -12.23
C ARG A 75 10.98 -5.04 -12.67
N TYR A 76 9.76 -4.79 -12.18
CA TYR A 76 9.01 -3.59 -12.50
C TYR A 76 9.73 -2.34 -11.99
N ILE A 77 10.21 -2.34 -10.74
CA ILE A 77 11.00 -1.24 -10.17
C ILE A 77 12.21 -0.90 -11.04
N ARG A 78 12.97 -1.90 -11.51
CA ARG A 78 14.11 -1.67 -12.42
C ARG A 78 13.74 -1.00 -13.74
N GLN A 79 12.49 -1.15 -14.19
CA GLN A 79 12.01 -0.57 -15.44
C GLN A 79 11.45 0.84 -15.28
N THR A 80 11.01 1.22 -14.07
CA THR A 80 10.35 2.50 -13.82
C THR A 80 11.12 3.45 -12.90
N ALA A 81 12.09 2.95 -12.14
CA ALA A 81 12.99 3.78 -11.33
C ALA A 81 13.90 4.67 -12.21
N PRO A 82 14.47 5.75 -11.64
CA PRO A 82 15.50 6.55 -12.31
C PRO A 82 16.66 5.69 -12.82
N ARG A 83 17.27 6.07 -13.96
CA ARG A 83 18.28 5.23 -14.65
C ARG A 83 19.51 4.90 -13.81
N ASP A 84 19.86 5.77 -12.87
CA ASP A 84 21.00 5.66 -11.97
C ASP A 84 20.63 5.14 -10.58
N HIS A 85 19.38 4.69 -10.40
CA HIS A 85 18.90 4.08 -9.17
C HIS A 85 19.73 2.85 -8.78
N ARG A 86 20.19 2.83 -7.52
CA ARG A 86 21.08 1.78 -7.00
C ARG A 86 20.46 0.90 -5.92
N ARG A 87 19.40 1.39 -5.27
CA ARG A 87 18.78 0.81 -4.09
C ARG A 87 17.42 1.44 -3.88
N ILE A 88 16.52 0.73 -3.22
CA ILE A 88 15.33 1.33 -2.60
C ILE A 88 15.82 2.13 -1.39
N ASP A 89 15.60 3.45 -1.38
CA ASP A 89 16.08 4.29 -0.27
C ASP A 89 15.32 3.99 1.03
N TYR A 90 14.00 3.79 0.91
CA TYR A 90 13.12 3.43 2.02
C TYR A 90 12.20 2.29 1.63
N ALA A 91 12.23 1.18 2.37
CA ALA A 91 11.17 0.18 2.35
C ALA A 91 10.32 0.36 3.61
N ILE A 92 9.00 0.43 3.48
CA ILE A 92 8.05 0.64 4.57
C ILE A 92 7.12 -0.57 4.59
N LEU A 93 7.04 -1.25 5.74
CA LEU A 93 6.11 -2.35 5.97
C LEU A 93 4.97 -1.85 6.85
N THR A 94 3.76 -1.81 6.28
CA THR A 94 2.61 -1.25 6.97
C THR A 94 2.20 -2.10 8.17
N HIS A 95 2.14 -3.41 7.99
CA HIS A 95 1.96 -4.41 9.04
C HIS A 95 2.45 -5.78 8.52
N PHE A 96 2.25 -6.85 9.29
CA PHE A 96 2.93 -8.12 9.03
C PHE A 96 2.09 -9.25 8.42
N HIS A 97 0.98 -8.95 7.73
CA HIS A 97 0.28 -9.97 6.94
C HIS A 97 1.00 -10.30 5.62
N ALA A 98 0.72 -11.49 5.10
CA ALA A 98 1.45 -12.06 3.96
C ALA A 98 1.21 -11.34 2.62
N ASP A 99 0.06 -10.70 2.45
CA ASP A 99 -0.26 -9.75 1.38
C ASP A 99 0.50 -8.42 1.48
N HIS A 100 1.29 -8.21 2.54
CA HIS A 100 2.14 -7.03 2.71
C HIS A 100 3.62 -7.40 2.77
N VAL A 101 3.99 -8.41 3.56
CA VAL A 101 5.40 -8.82 3.74
C VAL A 101 5.80 -10.07 2.97
N GLY A 102 4.84 -10.91 2.60
CA GLY A 102 5.05 -12.20 1.93
C GLY A 102 4.86 -13.42 2.84
N ALA A 103 4.22 -14.48 2.31
CA ALA A 103 4.06 -15.77 2.98
C ALA A 103 5.29 -16.66 2.81
N VAL A 104 5.77 -17.25 3.91
CA VAL A 104 6.85 -18.25 3.87
C VAL A 104 6.26 -19.64 3.96
N VAL A 105 6.42 -20.42 2.89
CA VAL A 105 6.00 -21.82 2.81
C VAL A 105 7.19 -22.75 2.68
N ALA A 106 6.97 -24.06 2.81
CA ALA A 106 8.03 -25.07 2.70
C ALA A 106 8.78 -25.00 1.35
N ALA A 107 8.08 -24.60 0.29
CA ALA A 107 8.64 -24.45 -1.05
C ALA A 107 9.33 -23.10 -1.30
N SER A 108 9.23 -22.13 -0.39
CA SER A 108 9.90 -20.83 -0.56
C SER A 108 11.43 -21.05 -0.66
N PRO A 109 12.11 -20.51 -1.68
CA PRO A 109 13.55 -20.68 -1.84
C PRO A 109 14.33 -20.08 -0.66
N TRP A 110 15.52 -20.61 -0.37
CA TRP A 110 16.49 -19.89 0.47
C TRP A 110 17.14 -18.76 -0.34
N SER A 111 17.43 -17.64 0.31
CA SER A 111 18.46 -16.70 -0.16
C SER A 111 19.80 -17.42 -0.36
N ALA A 112 20.69 -16.84 -1.17
CA ALA A 112 22.00 -17.43 -1.43
C ALA A 112 22.83 -17.65 -0.14
N THR A 113 22.64 -16.79 0.86
CA THR A 113 23.30 -16.91 2.18
C THR A 113 22.61 -17.87 3.13
N ARG A 114 21.41 -18.34 2.79
CA ARG A 114 20.54 -19.16 3.64
C ARG A 114 20.16 -18.50 4.97
N ALA A 115 20.27 -17.18 5.07
CA ALA A 115 19.88 -16.43 6.27
C ALA A 115 18.36 -16.31 6.41
N TYR A 116 17.66 -16.25 5.28
CA TYR A 116 16.20 -16.10 5.17
C TYR A 116 15.70 -16.74 3.87
N ARG A 117 14.39 -16.92 3.78
CA ARG A 117 13.61 -17.41 2.64
C ARG A 117 13.14 -16.25 1.77
N LEU A 118 13.04 -16.50 0.47
CA LEU A 118 12.59 -15.52 -0.52
C LEU A 118 11.07 -15.61 -0.70
N SER A 119 10.37 -14.56 -0.24
CA SER A 119 8.94 -14.29 -0.45
C SER A 119 8.68 -12.80 -0.21
N GLY A 120 7.87 -12.16 -1.05
CA GLY A 120 7.47 -10.76 -0.88
C GLY A 120 8.65 -9.80 -0.69
N ILE A 121 8.67 -9.04 0.41
CA ILE A 121 9.72 -8.03 0.69
C ILE A 121 11.12 -8.64 0.77
N THR A 122 11.22 -9.86 1.28
CA THR A 122 12.52 -10.55 1.41
C THR A 122 13.09 -10.95 0.05
N ASP A 123 12.23 -11.22 -0.92
CA ASP A 123 12.62 -11.52 -2.31
C ASP A 123 13.01 -10.23 -3.07
N VAL A 124 12.28 -9.13 -2.83
CA VAL A 124 12.65 -7.82 -3.37
C VAL A 124 14.02 -7.37 -2.82
N GLY A 125 14.20 -7.44 -1.50
CA GLY A 125 15.42 -6.96 -0.82
C GLY A 125 16.67 -7.83 -1.05
N ASP A 126 16.51 -9.09 -1.46
CA ASP A 126 17.64 -9.94 -1.89
C ASP A 126 18.21 -9.48 -3.24
N VAL A 127 17.38 -8.81 -4.06
CA VAL A 127 17.70 -8.40 -5.44
C VAL A 127 17.98 -6.90 -5.57
N LEU A 128 17.28 -6.07 -4.80
CA LEU A 128 17.43 -4.63 -4.75
C LEU A 128 17.84 -4.23 -3.33
N PRO A 129 19.03 -3.62 -3.13
CA PRO A 129 19.45 -3.17 -1.81
C PRO A 129 18.42 -2.22 -1.20
N ILE A 130 18.28 -2.26 0.13
CA ILE A 130 17.40 -1.37 0.90
C ILE A 130 18.25 -0.48 1.79
N GLY A 131 18.07 0.83 1.70
CA GLY A 131 18.75 1.83 2.54
C GLY A 131 18.23 1.81 3.97
N THR A 132 16.94 2.11 4.14
CA THR A 132 16.23 2.07 5.42
C THR A 132 15.01 1.17 5.31
N LEU A 133 14.85 0.25 6.27
CA LEU A 133 13.65 -0.56 6.45
C LEU A 133 12.85 0.00 7.63
N VAL A 134 11.64 0.46 7.33
CA VAL A 134 10.70 1.05 8.26
C VAL A 134 9.56 0.08 8.54
N ASP A 135 9.23 -0.13 9.81
CA ASP A 135 8.09 -0.97 10.20
C ASP A 135 7.20 -0.32 11.27
N ARG A 136 6.12 -1.02 11.61
CA ARG A 136 5.04 -0.50 12.44
C ARG A 136 5.32 -0.41 13.92
N PHE A 137 6.41 -1.00 14.42
CA PHE A 137 6.59 -1.21 15.86
C PHE A 137 6.55 0.10 16.66
N GLN A 138 5.71 0.14 17.69
CA GLN A 138 5.61 1.25 18.64
C GLN A 138 5.63 0.78 20.10
N PRO A 139 5.95 1.68 21.06
CA PRO A 139 5.79 1.37 22.48
C PRO A 139 4.36 0.95 22.80
N GLY A 140 4.21 -0.22 23.45
CA GLY A 140 2.91 -0.78 23.80
C GLY A 140 2.29 -1.70 22.74
N ASP A 141 2.92 -1.85 21.57
CA ASP A 141 2.46 -2.80 20.56
C ASP A 141 2.49 -4.24 21.09
N PRO A 142 1.49 -5.07 20.71
CA PRO A 142 1.62 -6.50 20.89
C PRO A 142 2.73 -7.05 19.98
N ALA A 143 3.40 -8.09 20.46
CA ALA A 143 4.32 -8.85 19.62
C ALA A 143 3.54 -9.47 18.44
N PRO A 144 4.09 -9.47 17.21
CA PRO A 144 3.48 -10.16 16.10
C PRO A 144 3.36 -11.65 16.41
N ARG A 145 2.42 -12.34 15.73
CA ARG A 145 2.28 -13.79 15.84
C ARG A 145 3.61 -14.48 15.54
N ASP A 146 4.08 -15.34 16.43
CA ASP A 146 5.33 -16.09 16.17
C ASP A 146 5.09 -17.23 15.18
N ASP A 147 5.29 -16.95 13.89
CA ASP A 147 5.18 -17.91 12.80
C ASP A 147 6.39 -17.89 11.85
N ALA A 148 6.35 -18.75 10.81
CA ALA A 148 7.44 -18.87 9.85
C ALA A 148 7.70 -17.56 9.08
N GLY A 149 6.66 -16.76 8.79
CA GLY A 149 6.77 -15.47 8.11
C GLY A 149 7.47 -14.44 8.98
N ILE A 150 7.02 -14.27 10.22
CA ILE A 150 7.60 -13.31 11.17
C ILE A 150 9.05 -13.66 11.53
N ARG A 151 9.35 -14.94 11.80
CA ARG A 151 10.74 -15.39 12.05
C ARG A 151 11.63 -15.12 10.84
N ASN A 152 11.10 -15.31 9.63
CA ASN A 152 11.83 -15.05 8.40
C ASN A 152 12.09 -13.56 8.19
N TYR A 153 11.07 -12.72 8.41
CA TYR A 153 11.21 -11.25 8.37
C TYR A 153 12.26 -10.77 9.37
N ALA A 154 12.22 -11.24 10.62
CA ALA A 154 13.21 -10.89 11.63
C ALA A 154 14.63 -11.32 11.21
N ALA A 155 14.79 -12.52 10.65
CA ALA A 155 16.08 -13.00 10.14
C ALA A 155 16.59 -12.17 8.95
N PHE A 156 15.69 -11.79 8.04
CA PHE A 156 15.98 -10.90 6.91
C PHE A 156 16.41 -9.51 7.35
N ALA A 157 15.62 -8.85 8.22
CA ALA A 157 15.91 -7.51 8.72
C ALA A 157 17.26 -7.47 9.45
N ARG A 158 17.53 -8.46 10.31
CA ARG A 158 18.83 -8.61 10.98
C ARG A 158 19.97 -8.81 9.97
N TYR A 159 19.80 -9.70 8.99
CA TYR A 159 20.83 -9.94 7.98
C TYR A 159 21.15 -8.67 7.17
N LEU A 160 20.12 -7.91 6.77
CA LEU A 160 20.31 -6.65 6.06
C LEU A 160 21.06 -5.61 6.91
N HIS A 161 20.72 -5.52 8.20
CA HIS A 161 21.40 -4.64 9.13
C HIS A 161 22.89 -5.02 9.27
N ASP A 162 23.16 -6.28 9.62
CA ASP A 162 24.49 -6.75 9.96
C ASP A 162 25.44 -6.84 8.76
N HIS A 163 24.90 -7.06 7.55
CA HIS A 163 25.72 -7.39 6.37
C HIS A 163 25.52 -6.47 5.16
N ARG A 164 24.43 -5.70 5.10
CA ARG A 164 24.12 -4.83 3.94
C ARG A 164 24.07 -3.34 4.30
N GLY A 165 24.29 -3.00 5.58
CA GLY A 165 24.28 -1.62 6.05
C GLY A 165 22.89 -0.99 6.05
N THR A 166 21.84 -1.80 6.01
CA THR A 166 20.46 -1.30 6.08
C THR A 166 20.16 -0.76 7.47
N ARG A 167 19.59 0.43 7.54
CA ARG A 167 19.08 0.99 8.78
C ARG A 167 17.71 0.40 9.08
N LEU A 168 17.52 -0.19 10.27
CA LEU A 168 16.20 -0.56 10.77
C LEU A 168 15.64 0.60 11.60
N SER A 169 14.37 0.95 11.40
CA SER A 169 13.74 2.03 12.17
C SER A 169 12.24 1.80 12.28
N PRO A 170 11.62 1.92 13.46
CA PRO A 170 10.17 2.08 13.52
C PRO A 170 9.77 3.40 12.84
N LEU A 171 8.51 3.54 12.41
CA LEU A 171 7.98 4.82 11.94
C LEU A 171 8.03 5.88 13.06
N ALA A 172 8.53 7.07 12.74
CA ALA A 172 8.49 8.23 13.63
C ALA A 172 7.20 9.02 13.39
N ILE A 173 6.19 8.77 14.21
CA ILE A 173 4.87 9.40 14.13
C ILE A 173 4.99 10.92 14.34
N GLY A 174 4.21 11.70 13.58
CA GLY A 174 4.18 13.16 13.63
C GLY A 174 5.37 13.85 12.98
N ARG A 175 6.33 13.10 12.40
CA ARG A 175 7.57 13.66 11.84
C ARG A 175 7.60 13.59 10.31
N THR A 176 8.25 14.57 9.69
CA THR A 176 8.46 14.67 8.23
C THR A 176 9.93 14.61 7.81
N ASP A 177 10.83 14.47 8.79
CA ASP A 177 12.29 14.44 8.62
C ASP A 177 12.89 13.03 8.79
N GLN A 178 12.05 11.98 8.90
CA GLN A 178 12.52 10.59 8.91
C GLN A 178 12.75 10.05 7.50
N ILE A 179 11.78 10.28 6.61
CA ILE A 179 11.81 9.83 5.22
C ILE A 179 11.95 11.09 4.38
N THR A 180 13.19 11.35 3.95
CA THR A 180 13.59 12.62 3.35
C THR A 180 14.13 12.39 1.96
N LEU A 181 13.95 13.40 1.11
CA LEU A 181 14.61 13.48 -0.18
C LEU A 181 16.14 13.51 -0.02
N GLY A 182 16.87 13.03 -1.02
CA GLY A 182 18.31 13.26 -1.15
C GLY A 182 18.65 14.73 -1.43
N ALA A 183 17.75 15.48 -2.08
CA ALA A 183 17.86 16.91 -2.37
C ALA A 183 16.63 17.71 -1.87
N PRO A 184 16.37 17.76 -0.55
CA PRO A 184 15.12 18.34 -0.01
C PRO A 184 14.99 19.85 -0.27
N ALA A 185 16.11 20.57 -0.36
CA ALA A 185 16.11 22.01 -0.67
C ALA A 185 15.57 22.32 -2.09
N ALA A 186 15.66 21.38 -3.03
CA ALA A 186 15.12 21.55 -4.38
C ALA A 186 13.60 21.36 -4.44
N TYR A 187 13.02 20.65 -3.46
CA TYR A 187 11.60 20.32 -3.41
C TYR A 187 11.04 20.53 -1.99
N PRO A 188 11.06 21.76 -1.46
CA PRO A 188 10.72 22.05 -0.06
C PRO A 188 9.25 21.77 0.30
N THR A 189 8.40 21.58 -0.71
CA THR A 189 6.98 21.24 -0.54
C THR A 189 6.73 19.73 -0.45
N PHE A 190 7.73 18.89 -0.77
CA PHE A 190 7.61 17.45 -0.58
C PHE A 190 7.71 17.09 0.90
N LYS A 191 6.72 16.35 1.40
CA LYS A 191 6.70 15.84 2.78
C LYS A 191 6.09 14.45 2.80
N LEU A 192 6.65 13.57 3.61
CA LEU A 192 6.00 12.31 3.99
C LEU A 192 5.82 12.30 5.52
N LEU A 193 4.57 12.36 5.96
CA LEU A 193 4.19 12.44 7.37
C LEU A 193 3.65 11.09 7.85
N GLY A 194 4.25 10.55 8.92
CA GLY A 194 3.71 9.40 9.64
C GLY A 194 2.56 9.81 10.55
N ILE A 195 1.36 9.28 10.31
CA ILE A 195 0.15 9.63 11.07
C ILE A 195 -0.07 8.65 12.22
N LYS A 196 0.06 7.36 11.92
CA LYS A 196 -0.19 6.24 12.82
C LYS A 196 0.79 5.11 12.52
N ALA A 197 1.18 4.36 13.54
CA ALA A 197 1.81 3.05 13.42
C ALA A 197 1.50 2.24 14.67
N GLY A 198 1.27 0.94 14.54
CA GLY A 198 0.94 0.12 15.70
C GLY A 198 -0.30 0.64 16.44
N VAL A 199 -0.24 0.65 17.76
CA VAL A 199 -1.27 1.21 18.65
C VAL A 199 -1.17 2.73 18.83
N CYS A 200 -0.17 3.39 18.23
CA CYS A 200 0.09 4.82 18.43
C CYS A 200 -0.32 5.68 17.23
N ILE A 201 -0.70 6.92 17.52
CA ILE A 201 -1.16 7.92 16.54
C ILE A 201 -0.73 9.32 16.97
N MET A 202 -0.54 10.24 16.01
CA MET A 202 -0.28 11.64 16.34
C MET A 202 -1.50 12.29 17.03
N ASP A 203 -1.27 13.19 17.97
CA ASP A 203 -2.36 13.85 18.72
C ASP A 203 -2.87 15.15 18.06
N GLY A 204 -2.22 15.60 16.98
CA GLY A 204 -2.52 16.86 16.29
C GLY A 204 -1.90 18.11 16.92
N TYR A 205 -1.22 17.98 18.07
CA TYR A 205 -0.58 19.06 18.84
C TYR A 205 0.96 18.91 18.90
N GLY A 206 1.51 17.98 18.12
CA GLY A 206 2.95 17.70 18.05
C GLY A 206 3.39 16.55 18.94
N GLY A 207 2.47 15.87 19.63
CA GLY A 207 2.70 14.68 20.40
C GLY A 207 2.19 13.40 19.73
N VAL A 208 2.36 12.30 20.46
CA VAL A 208 1.90 10.96 20.09
C VAL A 208 1.06 10.42 21.25
N THR A 209 -0.09 9.84 20.92
CA THR A 209 -1.02 9.22 21.85
C THR A 209 -1.36 7.80 21.39
N THR A 210 -2.17 7.10 22.16
CA THR A 210 -2.67 5.77 21.85
C THR A 210 -3.95 5.87 21.01
N ALA A 211 -4.00 5.21 19.86
CA ALA A 211 -5.15 5.19 18.96
C ALA A 211 -6.34 4.39 19.54
N PHE A 212 -6.03 3.30 20.25
CA PHE A 212 -6.99 2.41 20.88
C PHE A 212 -6.27 1.59 21.97
N ASP A 213 -7.02 1.05 22.94
CA ASP A 213 -6.44 0.21 24.00
C ASP A 213 -5.64 -0.98 23.40
N PRO A 214 -4.32 -1.09 23.65
CA PRO A 214 -3.49 -2.17 23.11
C PRO A 214 -4.01 -3.58 23.44
N ALA A 215 -4.74 -3.75 24.55
CA ALA A 215 -5.33 -5.04 24.89
C ALA A 215 -6.36 -5.50 23.83
N ARG A 216 -7.03 -4.58 23.13
CA ARG A 216 -7.97 -4.90 22.04
C ARG A 216 -7.26 -5.45 20.81
N ALA A 217 -5.99 -5.11 20.60
CA ALA A 217 -5.22 -5.68 19.49
C ALA A 217 -4.91 -7.16 19.71
N ILE A 218 -5.21 -7.77 20.86
CA ILE A 218 -5.12 -9.22 21.04
C ILE A 218 -6.50 -9.84 20.77
N GLY A 219 -6.58 -10.65 19.71
CA GLY A 219 -7.76 -11.39 19.34
C GLY A 219 -8.10 -12.51 20.34
N LYS A 220 -9.30 -13.09 20.20
CA LYS A 220 -9.77 -14.18 21.08
C LYS A 220 -8.92 -15.44 21.03
N ASP A 221 -8.18 -15.63 19.95
CA ASP A 221 -7.23 -16.72 19.76
C ASP A 221 -5.85 -16.44 20.40
N GLY A 222 -5.69 -15.26 21.03
CA GLY A 222 -4.45 -14.79 21.65
C GLY A 222 -3.44 -14.19 20.67
N ASN A 223 -3.75 -14.12 19.38
CA ASN A 223 -2.87 -13.53 18.36
C ASN A 223 -3.18 -12.04 18.16
N PRO A 224 -2.20 -11.24 17.72
CA PRO A 224 -2.43 -9.85 17.38
C PRO A 224 -3.36 -9.72 16.16
N GLN A 225 -4.29 -8.77 16.23
CA GLN A 225 -5.03 -8.24 15.09
C GLN A 225 -4.10 -7.26 14.35
N GLU A 226 -3.40 -7.74 13.31
CA GLU A 226 -2.36 -6.93 12.65
C GLU A 226 -2.92 -5.76 11.82
N ASN A 227 -4.10 -5.89 11.22
CA ASN A 227 -4.73 -4.86 10.38
C ASN A 227 -4.81 -3.48 11.07
N PRO A 228 -5.44 -3.34 12.26
CA PRO A 228 -5.49 -2.06 12.98
C PRO A 228 -4.13 -1.60 13.52
N LEU A 229 -3.04 -2.37 13.37
CA LEU A 229 -1.67 -1.95 13.69
C LEU A 229 -0.95 -1.33 12.48
N SER A 230 -1.62 -1.23 11.32
CA SER A 230 -1.05 -0.69 10.08
C SER A 230 -0.51 0.73 10.22
N ILE A 231 0.62 0.99 9.55
CA ILE A 231 1.12 2.34 9.30
C ILE A 231 0.13 3.13 8.45
N ALA A 232 -0.12 4.39 8.81
CA ALA A 232 -0.80 5.37 7.97
C ALA A 232 0.11 6.56 7.65
N LEU A 233 0.15 6.95 6.38
CA LEU A 233 1.01 8.01 5.85
C LEU A 233 0.20 9.05 5.07
N ARG A 234 0.63 10.31 5.18
CA ARG A 234 0.25 11.37 4.24
C ARG A 234 1.48 11.86 3.48
N LEU A 235 1.41 11.82 2.16
CA LEU A 235 2.41 12.42 1.28
C LEU A 235 1.85 13.74 0.75
N SER A 236 2.66 14.80 0.79
CA SER A 236 2.36 16.08 0.13
C SER A 236 3.47 16.41 -0.87
N TYR A 237 3.13 16.96 -2.04
CA TYR A 237 4.06 17.57 -2.98
C TYR A 237 3.39 18.74 -3.69
N GLY A 238 3.85 19.97 -3.42
CA GLY A 238 3.15 21.17 -3.88
C GLY A 238 1.74 21.23 -3.31
N ARG A 239 0.74 21.26 -4.19
CA ARG A 239 -0.68 21.17 -3.83
C ARG A 239 -1.24 19.74 -3.83
N PHE A 240 -0.46 18.76 -4.30
CA PHE A 240 -0.91 17.38 -4.36
C PHE A 240 -0.77 16.70 -3.00
N ASP A 241 -1.83 16.06 -2.54
CA ASP A 241 -1.85 15.24 -1.33
C ASP A 241 -2.27 13.79 -1.63
N TYR A 242 -1.60 12.83 -1.00
CA TYR A 242 -1.88 11.41 -1.11
C TYR A 242 -1.92 10.70 0.25
N TYR A 243 -2.90 9.82 0.45
CA TYR A 243 -3.04 8.99 1.65
C TYR A 243 -2.87 7.49 1.34
N THR A 244 -2.21 6.78 2.26
CA THR A 244 -2.23 5.32 2.31
C THR A 244 -2.21 4.86 3.77
N GLY A 245 -3.14 3.97 4.13
CA GLY A 245 -3.29 3.44 5.48
C GLY A 245 -3.01 1.95 5.62
N GLY A 246 -2.46 1.28 4.60
CA GLY A 246 -2.32 -0.18 4.62
C GLY A 246 -3.67 -0.85 4.87
N ASP A 247 -3.77 -1.63 5.94
CA ASP A 247 -5.01 -2.33 6.32
C ASP A 247 -5.64 -1.77 7.59
N ASN A 248 -5.48 -0.47 7.84
CA ASN A 248 -6.22 0.18 8.94
C ASN A 248 -7.73 -0.08 8.78
N THR A 249 -8.36 -0.50 9.87
CA THR A 249 -9.78 -0.84 9.89
C THR A 249 -10.61 0.32 10.41
N GLY A 250 -11.87 0.39 9.98
CA GLY A 250 -12.83 1.43 10.32
C GLY A 250 -14.24 0.94 10.66
N LEU A 251 -14.41 -0.36 10.95
CA LEU A 251 -15.70 -0.93 11.33
C LEU A 251 -15.95 -0.77 12.83
N ASP A 252 -17.09 -0.16 13.16
CA ASP A 252 -17.65 -0.11 14.52
C ASP A 252 -19.13 -0.50 14.45
N GLU A 253 -19.38 -1.81 14.34
CA GLU A 253 -20.73 -2.36 14.17
C GLU A 253 -21.08 -3.34 15.30
N PRO A 254 -22.34 -3.37 15.80
CA PRO A 254 -22.74 -4.24 16.90
C PRO A 254 -22.53 -5.74 16.65
N TYR A 255 -22.52 -6.18 15.38
CA TYR A 255 -22.29 -7.58 15.01
C TYR A 255 -20.80 -7.95 15.00
N ALA A 256 -19.90 -6.98 15.05
CA ALA A 256 -18.46 -7.15 15.00
C ALA A 256 -17.77 -6.37 16.16
N PRO A 257 -18.13 -6.63 17.43
CA PRO A 257 -17.68 -5.82 18.57
C PRO A 257 -16.16 -5.87 18.82
N ASP A 258 -15.47 -6.84 18.22
CA ASP A 258 -14.03 -7.03 18.37
C ASP A 258 -13.21 -6.25 17.33
N THR A 259 -13.85 -5.64 16.31
CA THR A 259 -13.14 -4.81 15.31
C THR A 259 -12.70 -3.49 15.92
N ILE A 260 -11.57 -2.98 15.44
CA ILE A 260 -10.97 -1.75 15.94
C ILE A 260 -11.10 -0.68 14.86
N ASP A 261 -11.95 0.32 15.08
CA ASP A 261 -11.99 1.50 14.21
C ASP A 261 -10.80 2.43 14.52
N THR A 262 -9.82 2.39 13.64
CA THR A 262 -8.65 3.28 13.63
C THR A 262 -8.81 4.42 12.62
N GLU A 263 -9.56 4.19 11.54
CA GLU A 263 -9.80 5.16 10.48
C GLU A 263 -10.47 6.43 11.00
N SER A 264 -11.41 6.32 11.93
CA SER A 264 -12.10 7.47 12.53
C SER A 264 -11.15 8.38 13.30
N ALA A 265 -10.08 7.83 13.90
CA ALA A 265 -9.04 8.61 14.57
C ALA A 265 -8.02 9.20 13.57
N ILE A 266 -7.70 8.47 12.49
CA ILE A 266 -6.77 8.90 11.43
C ILE A 266 -7.35 10.05 10.59
N ALA A 267 -8.62 9.92 10.19
CA ALA A 267 -9.30 10.83 9.27
C ALA A 267 -9.11 12.33 9.59
N PRO A 268 -9.37 12.82 10.83
CA PRO A 268 -9.24 14.24 11.14
C PRO A 268 -7.79 14.76 11.05
N LEU A 269 -6.79 13.90 11.26
CA LEU A 269 -5.37 14.23 11.26
C LEU A 269 -4.80 14.28 9.83
N VAL A 270 -5.35 13.47 8.92
CA VAL A 270 -5.01 13.49 7.50
C VAL A 270 -5.68 14.67 6.80
N GLY A 271 -7.00 14.83 6.96
CA GLY A 271 -7.76 15.85 6.23
C GLY A 271 -7.93 15.53 4.74
N PRO A 272 -8.35 16.52 3.92
CA PRO A 272 -8.58 16.31 2.49
C PRO A 272 -7.31 15.90 1.73
N VAL A 273 -7.41 14.95 0.79
CA VAL A 273 -6.33 14.50 -0.11
C VAL A 273 -6.77 14.43 -1.57
N ASP A 274 -5.87 14.53 -2.54
CA ASP A 274 -6.22 14.39 -3.97
C ASP A 274 -6.45 12.94 -4.35
N ALA A 275 -5.57 12.07 -3.87
CA ALA A 275 -5.61 10.64 -4.14
C ALA A 275 -5.44 9.79 -2.88
N MET A 276 -5.94 8.56 -2.89
CA MET A 276 -5.66 7.60 -1.82
C MET A 276 -5.58 6.16 -2.33
N ALA A 277 -4.84 5.31 -1.62
CA ALA A 277 -5.09 3.87 -1.66
C ALA A 277 -6.27 3.54 -0.74
N LEU A 278 -7.12 2.59 -1.12
CA LEU A 278 -8.15 2.07 -0.23
C LEU A 278 -7.50 1.29 0.91
N ASP A 279 -7.94 1.54 2.12
CA ASP A 279 -7.49 0.80 3.30
C ASP A 279 -8.09 -0.62 3.28
N HIS A 280 -7.27 -1.58 3.70
CA HIS A 280 -7.60 -3.01 3.76
C HIS A 280 -8.17 -3.54 2.44
N HIS A 281 -7.55 -3.15 1.32
CA HIS A 281 -7.96 -3.55 -0.04
C HIS A 281 -9.41 -3.14 -0.39
N GLY A 282 -10.01 -2.19 0.32
CA GLY A 282 -11.43 -1.88 0.18
C GLY A 282 -12.35 -2.97 0.76
N ASN A 283 -11.86 -3.78 1.70
CA ASN A 283 -12.66 -4.78 2.42
C ASN A 283 -13.74 -4.09 3.28
N ARG A 284 -14.81 -4.82 3.61
CA ARG A 284 -16.02 -4.32 4.29
C ARG A 284 -15.75 -3.54 5.59
N ASP A 285 -14.67 -3.89 6.27
CA ASP A 285 -14.26 -3.35 7.54
C ASP A 285 -13.32 -2.15 7.44
N GLY A 286 -12.82 -1.81 6.25
CA GLY A 286 -12.04 -0.62 5.97
C GLY A 286 -12.81 0.41 5.14
N THR A 287 -12.12 1.49 4.79
CA THR A 287 -12.59 2.64 4.01
C THR A 287 -13.99 3.08 4.47
N ASN A 288 -14.09 3.44 5.75
CA ASN A 288 -15.34 3.81 6.38
C ASN A 288 -15.85 5.18 5.89
N SER A 289 -17.11 5.47 6.20
CA SER A 289 -17.78 6.70 5.76
C SER A 289 -17.13 7.98 6.29
N GLY A 290 -16.61 7.94 7.53
CA GLY A 290 -15.96 9.08 8.17
C GLY A 290 -14.63 9.44 7.50
N LEU A 291 -13.83 8.42 7.18
CA LEU A 291 -12.60 8.56 6.42
C LEU A 291 -12.88 9.19 5.05
N LEU A 292 -13.79 8.62 4.26
CA LEU A 292 -14.13 9.14 2.94
C LEU A 292 -14.71 10.57 2.99
N ALA A 293 -15.59 10.86 3.93
CA ALA A 293 -16.18 12.20 4.08
C ALA A 293 -15.14 13.25 4.48
N LYS A 294 -14.08 12.85 5.19
CA LYS A 294 -13.00 13.75 5.61
C LYS A 294 -11.91 13.91 4.56
N LEU A 295 -11.50 12.80 3.92
CA LEU A 295 -10.44 12.78 2.90
C LEU A 295 -10.93 13.25 1.54
N GLN A 296 -12.19 13.00 1.18
CA GLN A 296 -12.83 13.44 -0.08
C GLN A 296 -11.95 13.28 -1.34
N PRO A 297 -11.34 12.10 -1.59
CA PRO A 297 -10.39 11.93 -2.68
C PRO A 297 -11.07 12.11 -4.05
N ARG A 298 -10.35 12.69 -5.01
CA ARG A 298 -10.77 12.70 -6.43
C ARG A 298 -10.46 11.36 -7.08
N VAL A 299 -9.34 10.73 -6.70
CA VAL A 299 -8.85 9.45 -7.21
C VAL A 299 -8.65 8.47 -6.05
N MET A 300 -9.13 7.23 -6.21
CA MET A 300 -8.83 6.13 -5.28
C MET A 300 -8.20 4.97 -6.06
N VAL A 301 -7.28 4.26 -5.43
CA VAL A 301 -6.66 3.06 -5.97
C VAL A 301 -6.94 1.87 -5.07
N GLU A 302 -7.47 0.81 -5.65
CA GLU A 302 -7.74 -0.46 -4.99
C GLU A 302 -6.75 -1.53 -5.46
N GLN A 303 -6.12 -2.22 -4.50
CA GLN A 303 -5.16 -3.29 -4.77
C GLN A 303 -5.80 -4.63 -4.41
N VAL A 304 -6.34 -5.31 -5.42
CA VAL A 304 -7.18 -6.50 -5.26
C VAL A 304 -6.37 -7.79 -5.35
N TYR A 305 -6.65 -8.75 -4.45
CA TYR A 305 -6.17 -10.12 -4.56
C TYR A 305 -7.24 -11.20 -4.38
N THR A 306 -8.44 -10.90 -3.87
CA THR A 306 -9.51 -11.91 -3.63
C THR A 306 -10.89 -11.40 -4.04
N THR A 307 -11.82 -12.32 -4.33
CA THR A 307 -13.17 -12.04 -4.87
C THR A 307 -14.09 -11.20 -3.97
N ASP A 308 -13.81 -11.14 -2.68
CA ASP A 308 -14.55 -10.31 -1.72
C ASP A 308 -14.02 -8.87 -1.63
N GLN A 309 -13.03 -8.51 -2.47
CA GLN A 309 -12.51 -7.16 -2.63
C GLN A 309 -12.96 -6.58 -3.99
N PRO A 310 -13.62 -5.41 -4.01
CA PRO A 310 -14.02 -4.63 -2.83
C PRO A 310 -15.21 -5.24 -2.11
N GLY A 311 -15.35 -4.93 -0.83
CA GLY A 311 -16.58 -5.15 -0.09
C GLY A 311 -17.72 -4.31 -0.67
N GLY A 312 -18.93 -4.88 -0.76
CA GLY A 312 -20.07 -4.17 -1.36
C GLY A 312 -20.43 -2.87 -0.64
N GLU A 313 -20.32 -2.88 0.68
CA GLU A 313 -20.54 -1.72 1.55
C GLU A 313 -19.56 -0.59 1.21
N VAL A 314 -18.28 -0.91 0.94
CA VAL A 314 -17.27 0.08 0.54
C VAL A 314 -17.60 0.68 -0.81
N VAL A 315 -18.00 -0.13 -1.80
CA VAL A 315 -18.41 0.37 -3.11
C VAL A 315 -19.60 1.33 -2.99
N HIS A 316 -20.58 1.00 -2.14
CA HIS A 316 -21.71 1.89 -1.86
C HIS A 316 -21.29 3.19 -1.17
N ARG A 317 -20.35 3.14 -0.21
CA ARG A 317 -19.79 4.36 0.42
C ARG A 317 -19.09 5.23 -0.62
N ILE A 318 -18.19 4.66 -1.42
CA ILE A 318 -17.48 5.38 -2.48
C ILE A 318 -18.47 6.03 -3.48
N ALA A 319 -19.49 5.28 -3.90
CA ALA A 319 -20.49 5.77 -4.85
C ALA A 319 -21.39 6.89 -4.30
N SER A 320 -21.39 7.14 -2.99
CA SER A 320 -22.38 8.00 -2.34
C SER A 320 -22.06 9.49 -2.43
N PRO A 321 -22.82 10.31 -3.17
CA PRO A 321 -22.67 11.78 -3.16
C PRO A 321 -23.09 12.41 -1.82
N ALA A 322 -23.78 11.66 -0.95
CA ALA A 322 -24.14 12.13 0.39
C ALA A 322 -22.92 12.18 1.34
N LEU A 323 -21.89 11.36 1.11
CA LEU A 323 -20.65 11.42 1.90
C LEU A 323 -19.75 12.60 1.48
N TRP A 324 -19.58 12.81 0.17
CA TRP A 324 -19.02 14.04 -0.37
C TRP A 324 -19.54 14.30 -1.80
N PRO A 325 -19.80 15.58 -2.16
CA PRO A 325 -20.43 15.91 -3.45
C PRO A 325 -19.46 15.86 -4.65
N GLY A 326 -18.15 15.92 -4.41
CA GLY A 326 -17.14 16.04 -5.47
C GLY A 326 -17.01 14.79 -6.36
N PRO A 327 -16.54 14.90 -7.60
CA PRO A 327 -16.35 13.73 -8.47
C PRO A 327 -15.33 12.76 -7.87
N ARG A 328 -15.45 11.47 -8.20
CA ARG A 328 -14.63 10.38 -7.66
C ARG A 328 -14.35 9.31 -8.73
N ASP A 329 -13.09 8.90 -8.85
CA ASP A 329 -12.66 7.87 -9.80
C ASP A 329 -11.97 6.74 -9.02
N LEU A 330 -12.43 5.50 -9.20
CA LEU A 330 -11.81 4.31 -8.59
C LEU A 330 -11.03 3.53 -9.65
N PHE A 331 -9.76 3.27 -9.38
CA PHE A 331 -8.91 2.42 -10.21
C PHE A 331 -8.54 1.16 -9.44
N ALA A 332 -8.93 -0.01 -9.95
CA ALA A 332 -8.64 -1.28 -9.32
C ALA A 332 -7.54 -2.03 -10.06
N THR A 333 -6.61 -2.69 -9.36
CA THR A 333 -5.62 -3.55 -10.02
C THR A 333 -6.28 -4.73 -10.72
N HIS A 334 -7.40 -5.23 -10.18
CA HIS A 334 -8.20 -6.30 -10.76
C HIS A 334 -9.66 -6.19 -10.30
N VAL A 335 -10.60 -6.70 -11.11
CA VAL A 335 -12.00 -6.92 -10.72
C VAL A 335 -12.40 -8.30 -11.23
N PHE A 336 -12.92 -9.14 -10.34
CA PHE A 336 -13.38 -10.48 -10.73
C PHE A 336 -14.78 -10.43 -11.33
N ASP A 337 -15.06 -11.35 -12.26
CA ASP A 337 -16.41 -11.53 -12.78
C ASP A 337 -17.41 -11.90 -11.68
N ALA A 338 -16.99 -12.70 -10.69
CA ALA A 338 -17.85 -13.05 -9.54
C ALA A 338 -18.22 -11.81 -8.70
N THR A 339 -17.26 -10.92 -8.45
CA THR A 339 -17.49 -9.65 -7.75
C THR A 339 -18.42 -8.74 -8.55
N ARG A 340 -18.23 -8.65 -9.87
CA ARG A 340 -19.11 -7.91 -10.78
C ARG A 340 -20.53 -8.47 -10.78
N VAL A 341 -20.70 -9.78 -10.78
CA VAL A 341 -22.02 -10.42 -10.66
C VAL A 341 -22.67 -10.11 -9.32
N ALA A 342 -21.91 -10.14 -8.22
CA ALA A 342 -22.43 -9.92 -6.87
C ALA A 342 -22.86 -8.46 -6.63
N LEU A 343 -22.07 -7.49 -7.08
CA LEU A 343 -22.33 -6.05 -6.83
C LEU A 343 -23.15 -5.41 -7.96
N GLY A 344 -23.05 -5.93 -9.17
CA GLY A 344 -23.82 -5.48 -10.31
C GLY A 344 -23.57 -4.00 -10.65
N PRO A 345 -24.63 -3.25 -11.03
CA PRO A 345 -24.46 -1.92 -11.62
C PRO A 345 -23.79 -0.87 -10.73
N VAL A 346 -23.74 -1.04 -9.41
CA VAL A 346 -23.06 -0.08 -8.53
C VAL A 346 -21.54 -0.14 -8.74
N LEU A 347 -20.97 -1.33 -8.92
CA LEU A 347 -19.54 -1.50 -9.17
C LEU A 347 -19.16 -0.89 -10.52
N ASP A 348 -19.88 -1.25 -11.58
CA ASP A 348 -19.58 -0.80 -12.95
C ASP A 348 -19.65 0.73 -13.12
N ARG A 349 -20.44 1.42 -12.29
CA ARG A 349 -20.51 2.89 -12.28
C ARG A 349 -19.43 3.55 -11.45
N THR A 350 -18.88 2.84 -10.46
CA THR A 350 -17.86 3.36 -9.55
C THR A 350 -16.44 3.14 -10.11
N VAL A 351 -16.18 1.96 -10.67
CA VAL A 351 -14.85 1.63 -11.24
C VAL A 351 -14.64 2.39 -12.55
N THR A 352 -13.60 3.22 -12.58
CA THR A 352 -13.18 4.01 -13.73
C THR A 352 -12.20 3.27 -14.64
N GLY A 353 -11.34 2.43 -14.06
CA GLY A 353 -10.40 1.61 -14.81
C GLY A 353 -9.88 0.43 -13.99
N GLU A 354 -9.58 -0.69 -14.65
CA GLU A 354 -9.19 -1.93 -13.99
C GLU A 354 -8.17 -2.77 -14.77
N GLY A 355 -7.52 -3.73 -14.10
CA GLY A 355 -6.82 -4.84 -14.76
C GLY A 355 -5.35 -4.56 -15.13
N GLY A 356 -4.63 -3.80 -14.30
CA GLY A 356 -3.24 -3.43 -14.55
C GLY A 356 -2.54 -2.81 -13.35
N HIS A 357 -1.28 -2.40 -13.55
CA HIS A 357 -0.64 -1.51 -12.58
C HIS A 357 -1.31 -0.13 -12.69
N VAL A 358 -1.46 0.57 -11.57
CA VAL A 358 -2.01 1.93 -11.54
C VAL A 358 -0.89 2.89 -11.18
N LEU A 359 -0.58 3.83 -12.07
CA LEU A 359 0.40 4.88 -11.83
C LEU A 359 -0.31 6.22 -11.67
N ILE A 360 -0.13 6.89 -10.53
CA ILE A 360 -0.42 8.31 -10.37
C ILE A 360 0.87 9.09 -10.66
N ARG A 361 0.88 9.86 -11.74
CA ARG A 361 1.99 10.74 -12.11
C ARG A 361 1.62 12.19 -11.86
N VAL A 362 2.26 12.80 -10.89
CA VAL A 362 2.09 14.20 -10.50
C VAL A 362 3.11 15.05 -11.25
N ALA A 363 2.62 16.11 -11.89
CA ALA A 363 3.46 17.05 -12.62
C ALA A 363 4.43 17.78 -11.66
N PRO A 364 5.53 18.35 -12.20
CA PRO A 364 6.38 19.26 -11.43
C PRO A 364 5.56 20.32 -10.68
N ASP A 365 6.01 20.63 -9.48
CA ASP A 365 5.40 21.56 -8.52
C ASP A 365 4.03 21.14 -7.96
N GLY A 366 3.50 19.99 -8.38
CA GLY A 366 2.36 19.37 -7.71
C GLY A 366 0.98 19.93 -8.06
N ASP A 367 0.86 20.81 -9.06
CA ASP A 367 -0.41 21.50 -9.38
C ASP A 367 -1.42 20.61 -10.14
N SER A 368 -0.95 19.53 -10.75
CA SER A 368 -1.80 18.59 -11.49
C SER A 368 -1.21 17.19 -11.50
N TYR A 369 -2.05 16.20 -11.79
CA TYR A 369 -1.63 14.81 -11.90
C TYR A 369 -2.48 14.06 -12.92
N ARG A 370 -1.98 12.90 -13.36
CA ARG A 370 -2.68 11.97 -14.25
C ARG A 370 -2.64 10.57 -13.66
N VAL A 371 -3.65 9.77 -13.98
CA VAL A 371 -3.63 8.33 -13.69
C VAL A 371 -3.36 7.58 -14.98
N LEU A 372 -2.41 6.66 -14.96
CA LEU A 372 -2.09 5.77 -16.07
C LEU A 372 -2.38 4.33 -15.63
N LEU A 373 -3.19 3.64 -16.42
CA LEU A 373 -3.35 2.20 -16.30
C LEU A 373 -2.30 1.54 -17.19
N LEU A 374 -1.48 0.66 -16.62
CA LEU A 374 -0.38 -0.01 -17.32
C LEU A 374 -0.65 -1.50 -17.43
N ASP A 375 -0.32 -2.08 -18.58
CA ASP A 375 -0.48 -3.50 -18.86
C ASP A 375 0.47 -4.32 -17.96
N ALA A 376 -0.08 -4.91 -16.91
CA ALA A 376 0.68 -5.70 -15.96
C ALA A 376 1.15 -7.05 -16.52
N ARG A 377 0.77 -7.40 -17.75
CA ARG A 377 1.25 -8.60 -18.46
C ARG A 377 2.29 -8.26 -19.52
N ALA A 378 2.50 -6.98 -19.82
CA ALA A 378 3.50 -6.57 -20.80
C ALA A 378 4.92 -6.75 -20.25
N GLN A 379 5.85 -7.17 -21.12
CA GLN A 379 7.26 -7.34 -20.72
C GLN A 379 7.97 -6.03 -20.35
N ALA A 380 7.41 -4.90 -20.79
CA ALA A 380 7.86 -3.55 -20.51
C ALA A 380 6.64 -2.65 -20.22
N PRO A 381 6.78 -1.57 -19.42
CA PRO A 381 5.65 -0.77 -18.97
C PRO A 381 4.94 -0.13 -20.17
N THR A 382 3.71 -0.55 -20.40
CA THR A 382 2.91 -0.19 -21.58
C THR A 382 1.59 0.42 -21.14
N VAL A 383 1.26 1.60 -21.67
CA VAL A 383 0.05 2.34 -21.27
C VAL A 383 -1.18 1.74 -21.95
N LEU A 384 -2.17 1.34 -21.13
CA LEU A 384 -3.51 0.92 -21.55
C LEU A 384 -4.47 2.11 -21.60
N GLY A 385 -4.37 3.03 -20.64
CA GLY A 385 -5.23 4.21 -20.54
C GLY A 385 -4.55 5.35 -19.78
N CYS A 386 -4.98 6.57 -20.06
CA CYS A 386 -4.52 7.79 -19.38
C CYS A 386 -5.75 8.63 -19.02
N PHE A 387 -5.82 9.06 -17.78
CA PHE A 387 -6.95 9.78 -17.20
C PHE A 387 -6.47 11.10 -16.58
N GLY A 388 -7.30 12.14 -16.65
CA GLY A 388 -6.93 13.51 -16.31
C GLY A 388 -6.44 14.35 -17.50
N PRO A 389 -5.65 15.42 -17.28
CA PRO A 389 -5.10 15.82 -16.00
C PRO A 389 -6.18 16.23 -14.99
N TYR A 390 -5.98 15.84 -13.76
CA TYR A 390 -6.69 16.33 -12.59
C TYR A 390 -5.92 17.52 -12.03
N LEU A 391 -6.63 18.50 -11.46
CA LEU A 391 -6.01 19.59 -10.72
C LEU A 391 -5.87 19.17 -9.25
N SER A 392 -4.71 19.43 -8.67
CA SER A 392 -4.49 19.27 -7.24
C SER A 392 -5.13 20.42 -6.47
N ARG A 393 -5.60 20.18 -5.25
CA ARG A 393 -6.42 21.16 -4.52
C ARG A 393 -5.69 21.93 -3.42
#